data_AF-A0A024A7L8-F1
#
_entry.id   AF-A0A024A7L8-F1
#
_cell.length_a   1.000
_cell.length_b   1.000
_cell.length_c   1.000
_cell.angle_alpha   90.00
_cell.angle_beta   90.00
_cell.angle_gamma   90.00
#
_symmetry.space_group_name_H-M   'P 1'
#
loop_
_entity.id
_entity.type
_entity.pdbx_description
1 polymer ?
#
loop_
_entity_poly.entity_id
_entity_poly.type
_entity_poly.pdbx_seq_one_letter_code
_entity_poly.pdbx_strand_id
1 'polypeptide(L)'
;SPGVFFDHDKGKSHSSGKLLFAARVIPYRGSWLDIEFDAKDIVYARIDRRRKIPVTSLLMALGMDGEEILDTFYTKSLYKRDGEGWRIPFKPETLKGAKAITEMVDADTGEVVVEAGKKLTPRLLRQLSDKGLKALKAADDDLYGNYLAGDIVNYSTGEIYLEAGDEIDEKTLGVILANGFDEIPVLGIDHINVG
;
A
#
# COMPACT_ATOMS: atom_id res chain seq x y z
N SER A 1 -16.97 -27.55 -16.03
CA SER A 1 -17.99 -27.28 -15.00
C SER A 1 -17.99 -25.80 -14.66
N PRO A 2 -19.12 -25.20 -14.26
CA PRO A 2 -19.15 -23.86 -13.70
C PRO A 2 -18.26 -23.77 -12.46
N GLY A 3 -17.66 -22.60 -12.21
CA GLY A 3 -16.81 -22.38 -11.05
C GLY A 3 -15.77 -21.28 -11.25
N VAL A 4 -14.91 -21.14 -10.25
CA VAL A 4 -13.75 -20.26 -10.27
C VAL A 4 -12.50 -21.10 -10.45
N PHE A 5 -11.65 -20.70 -11.38
CA PHE A 5 -10.42 -21.38 -11.74
C PHE A 5 -9.25 -20.42 -11.56
N PHE A 6 -8.19 -20.88 -10.91
CA PHE A 6 -6.94 -20.14 -10.76
C PHE A 6 -5.86 -20.86 -11.55
N ASP A 7 -5.15 -20.15 -12.42
CA ASP A 7 -4.09 -20.70 -13.26
C ASP A 7 -2.97 -19.66 -13.46
N HIS A 8 -1.87 -20.09 -14.07
CA HIS A 8 -0.82 -19.20 -14.53
C HIS A 8 -0.28 -19.66 -15.88
N ASP A 9 0.28 -18.74 -16.65
CA ASP A 9 0.76 -19.00 -18.00
C ASP A 9 2.04 -19.86 -18.11
N LYS A 10 2.52 -20.39 -16.98
CA LYS A 10 3.77 -21.15 -16.84
C LYS A 10 5.01 -20.40 -17.38
N GLY A 11 4.98 -19.07 -17.37
CA GLY A 11 6.08 -18.21 -17.82
C GLY A 11 6.27 -18.19 -19.34
N LYS A 12 5.26 -18.61 -20.11
CA LYS A 12 5.36 -18.70 -21.58
C LYS A 12 5.02 -17.40 -22.30
N SER A 13 4.24 -16.51 -21.68
CA SER A 13 3.68 -15.34 -22.36
C SER A 13 4.57 -14.10 -22.27
N HIS A 14 5.51 -14.08 -21.32
CA HIS A 14 6.44 -12.97 -21.17
C HIS A 14 7.89 -13.46 -21.23
N SER A 15 8.75 -12.72 -21.93
CA SER A 15 10.15 -13.10 -22.19
C SER A 15 11.00 -13.22 -20.94
N SER A 16 10.61 -12.57 -19.84
CA SER A 16 11.29 -12.71 -18.54
C SER A 16 11.05 -14.06 -17.85
N GLY A 17 10.11 -14.88 -18.35
CA GLY A 17 9.69 -16.11 -17.68
C GLY A 17 8.86 -15.89 -16.42
N LYS A 18 8.48 -14.65 -16.11
CA LYS A 18 7.59 -14.31 -14.98
C LYS A 18 6.25 -15.02 -15.13
N LEU A 19 5.78 -15.62 -14.04
CA LEU A 19 4.46 -16.25 -14.00
C LEU A 19 3.38 -15.18 -14.00
N LEU A 20 2.47 -15.24 -14.99
CA LEU A 20 1.29 -14.39 -15.02
C LEU A 20 0.10 -15.17 -14.51
N PHE A 21 -0.39 -14.78 -13.33
CA PHE A 21 -1.54 -15.41 -12.68
C PHE A 21 -2.84 -14.87 -13.26
N ALA A 22 -3.85 -15.75 -13.32
CA ALA A 22 -5.20 -15.38 -13.72
C ALA A 22 -6.24 -16.17 -12.90
N ALA A 23 -7.36 -15.51 -12.65
CA ALA A 23 -8.57 -16.12 -12.13
C ALA A 23 -9.66 -16.04 -13.20
N ARG A 24 -10.39 -17.14 -13.42
CA ARG A 24 -11.48 -17.22 -14.39
C ARG A 24 -12.75 -17.69 -13.70
N VAL A 25 -13.81 -16.90 -13.81
CA VAL A 25 -15.15 -17.24 -13.36
C VAL A 25 -15.96 -17.70 -14.57
N ILE A 26 -16.33 -18.98 -14.58
CA ILE A 26 -17.17 -19.60 -15.61
C ILE A 26 -18.55 -19.84 -15.02
N PRO A 27 -19.59 -19.07 -15.42
CA PRO A 27 -20.94 -19.31 -14.95
C PRO A 27 -21.56 -20.52 -15.66
N TYR A 28 -22.66 -21.03 -15.12
CA TYR A 28 -23.49 -22.02 -15.83
C TYR A 28 -24.17 -21.42 -17.06
N ARG A 29 -24.59 -20.16 -16.97
CA ARG A 29 -25.16 -19.37 -18.06
C ARG A 29 -24.77 -17.90 -17.86
N GLY A 30 -24.41 -17.22 -18.93
CA GLY A 30 -24.02 -15.80 -18.90
C GLY A 30 -22.56 -15.58 -19.29
N SER A 31 -22.11 -14.36 -19.06
CA SER A 31 -20.80 -13.90 -19.49
C SER A 31 -19.66 -14.43 -18.61
N TRP A 32 -18.52 -14.70 -19.22
CA TRP A 32 -17.31 -15.12 -18.50
C TRP A 32 -16.60 -13.88 -17.95
N LEU A 33 -16.02 -14.01 -16.76
CA LEU A 33 -15.15 -12.99 -16.17
C LEU A 33 -13.75 -13.56 -16.01
N ASP A 34 -12.78 -12.92 -16.65
CA ASP A 34 -11.36 -13.18 -16.49
C ASP A 34 -10.74 -12.03 -15.70
N ILE A 35 -9.94 -12.33 -14.69
CA ILE A 35 -9.07 -11.39 -13.98
C ILE A 35 -7.64 -11.88 -14.18
N GLU A 36 -6.75 -11.04 -14.69
CA GLU A 36 -5.39 -11.45 -15.03
C GLU A 36 -4.37 -10.36 -14.71
N PHE A 37 -3.19 -10.79 -14.25
CA PHE A 37 -2.02 -9.93 -14.11
C PHE A 37 -1.33 -9.75 -15.47
N ASP A 38 -0.75 -8.57 -15.69
CA ASP A 38 0.24 -8.37 -16.75
C ASP A 38 1.68 -8.46 -16.22
N ALA A 39 2.65 -8.25 -17.12
CA ALA A 39 4.06 -8.33 -16.76
C ALA A 39 4.52 -7.25 -15.75
N LYS A 40 3.76 -6.15 -15.63
CA LYS A 40 4.00 -5.03 -14.72
C LYS A 40 3.20 -5.15 -13.41
N ASP A 41 2.62 -6.32 -13.14
CA ASP A 41 1.76 -6.58 -11.98
C ASP A 41 0.45 -5.77 -11.96
N ILE A 42 0.05 -5.19 -13.09
CA ILE A 42 -1.23 -4.49 -13.19
C ILE A 42 -2.33 -5.53 -13.40
N VAL A 43 -3.39 -5.43 -12.60
CA VAL A 43 -4.55 -6.33 -12.65
C VAL A 43 -5.60 -5.81 -13.64
N TYR A 44 -5.97 -6.65 -14.59
CA TYR A 44 -7.01 -6.36 -15.59
C TYR A 44 -8.18 -7.32 -15.45
N ALA A 45 -9.36 -6.85 -15.82
CA ALA A 45 -10.53 -7.67 -16.07
C ALA A 45 -10.82 -7.79 -17.57
N ARG A 46 -11.45 -8.90 -17.96
CA ARG A 46 -12.11 -9.08 -19.26
C ARG A 46 -13.47 -9.72 -19.06
N ILE A 47 -14.46 -9.19 -19.76
CA ILE A 47 -15.80 -9.76 -19.83
C ILE A 47 -15.96 -10.40 -21.20
N ASP A 48 -16.36 -11.67 -21.25
CA ASP A 48 -16.51 -12.47 -22.48
C ASP A 48 -15.25 -12.48 -23.36
N ARG A 49 -14.07 -12.53 -22.73
CA ARG A 49 -12.77 -12.52 -23.41
C ARG A 49 -12.57 -11.36 -24.40
N ARG A 50 -13.28 -10.24 -24.17
CA ARG A 50 -13.12 -9.01 -24.96
C ARG A 50 -11.85 -8.26 -24.55
N ARG A 51 -11.81 -6.95 -24.79
CA ARG A 51 -10.68 -6.08 -24.44
C ARG A 51 -10.42 -6.12 -22.93
N LYS A 52 -9.14 -5.95 -22.57
CA LYS A 52 -8.72 -5.68 -21.21
C LYS A 52 -9.29 -4.33 -20.75
N ILE A 53 -9.74 -4.28 -19.51
CA ILE A 53 -10.01 -3.06 -18.75
C ILE A 53 -9.28 -3.15 -17.41
N PRO A 54 -8.83 -2.03 -16.81
CA PRO A 54 -8.32 -2.07 -15.44
C PRO A 54 -9.35 -2.70 -14.50
N VAL A 55 -8.89 -3.54 -13.57
CA VAL A 55 -9.83 -4.20 -12.63
C VAL A 55 -10.58 -3.17 -11.79
N THR A 56 -9.95 -2.04 -11.48
CA THR A 56 -10.56 -0.92 -10.75
C THR A 56 -11.77 -0.35 -11.49
N SER A 57 -11.77 -0.32 -12.83
CA SER A 57 -12.95 0.10 -13.60
C SER A 57 -14.15 -0.83 -13.41
N LEU A 58 -13.92 -2.13 -13.22
CA LEU A 58 -14.98 -3.08 -12.89
C LEU A 58 -15.50 -2.83 -11.47
N LEU A 59 -14.62 -2.62 -10.49
CA LEU A 59 -15.00 -2.34 -9.10
C LEU A 59 -15.80 -1.03 -8.99
N MET A 60 -15.39 0.02 -9.70
CA MET A 60 -16.13 1.27 -9.78
C MET A 60 -17.51 1.09 -10.42
N ALA A 61 -17.62 0.26 -11.46
CA ALA A 61 -18.92 -0.08 -12.06
C ALA A 61 -19.83 -0.87 -11.10
N LEU A 62 -19.26 -1.55 -10.09
CA LEU A 62 -20.01 -2.21 -9.02
C LEU A 62 -20.37 -1.26 -7.86
N GLY A 63 -19.97 0.02 -7.95
CA GLY A 63 -20.34 1.06 -7.02
C GLY A 63 -19.29 1.41 -5.98
N MET A 64 -18.06 0.88 -6.08
CA MET A 64 -16.97 1.27 -5.19
C MET A 64 -16.29 2.56 -5.65
N ASP A 65 -15.94 3.46 -4.74
CA ASP A 65 -15.04 4.57 -5.05
C ASP A 65 -13.56 4.20 -4.88
N GLY A 66 -12.65 5.17 -5.12
CA GLY A 66 -11.21 4.94 -5.02
C GLY A 66 -10.76 4.57 -3.60
N GLU A 67 -11.28 5.25 -2.59
CA GLU A 67 -10.93 5.02 -1.19
C GLU A 67 -11.47 3.66 -0.72
N GLU A 68 -12.71 3.29 -1.08
CA GLU A 68 -13.29 1.99 -0.77
C GLU A 68 -12.52 0.84 -1.42
N ILE A 69 -12.03 1.02 -2.66
CA ILE A 69 -11.16 0.04 -3.32
C ILE A 69 -9.87 -0.12 -2.51
N LEU A 70 -9.21 0.97 -2.15
CA LEU A 70 -7.96 0.92 -1.38
C LEU A 70 -8.17 0.28 0.00
N ASP A 71 -9.22 0.67 0.73
CA ASP A 71 -9.58 0.12 2.04
C ASP A 71 -9.93 -1.37 2.00
N THR A 72 -10.43 -1.86 0.86
CA THR A 72 -10.74 -3.27 0.67
C THR A 72 -9.48 -4.12 0.52
N PHE A 73 -8.44 -3.62 -0.16
CA PHE A 73 -7.27 -4.41 -0.54
C PHE A 73 -6.00 -4.10 0.25
N TYR A 74 -5.94 -2.96 0.93
CA TYR A 74 -4.76 -2.52 1.67
C TYR A 74 -5.07 -2.32 3.14
N THR A 75 -4.06 -2.58 3.98
CA THR A 75 -4.08 -2.05 5.35
C THR A 75 -3.64 -0.59 5.31
N LYS A 76 -4.05 0.22 6.29
CA LYS A 76 -3.56 1.59 6.45
C LYS A 76 -2.95 1.85 7.82
N SER A 77 -2.17 2.91 7.90
CA SER A 77 -1.51 3.40 9.12
C SER A 77 -1.71 4.90 9.20
N LEU A 78 -2.02 5.41 10.39
CA LEU A 78 -2.12 6.84 10.59
C LEU A 78 -0.74 7.38 11.00
N TYR A 79 -0.15 8.23 10.16
CA TYR A 79 1.09 8.93 10.47
C TYR A 79 0.74 10.28 11.06
N LYS A 80 1.42 10.66 12.14
CA LYS A 80 1.13 11.91 12.87
C LYS A 80 2.34 12.81 12.89
N ARG A 81 2.16 14.10 12.67
CA ARG A 81 3.21 15.10 12.80
C ARG A 81 3.65 15.20 14.25
N ASP A 82 4.97 15.29 14.46
CA ASP A 82 5.58 15.48 15.77
C ASP A 82 6.78 16.45 15.63
N GLY A 83 6.50 17.73 15.82
CA GLY A 83 7.45 18.82 15.59
C GLY A 83 7.87 18.92 14.11
N GLU A 84 9.17 18.75 13.86
CA GLU A 84 9.74 18.75 12.51
C GLU A 84 9.75 17.36 11.84
N GLY A 85 9.26 16.32 12.53
CA GLY A 85 9.21 14.97 12.00
C GLY A 85 7.82 14.34 12.10
N TRP A 86 7.80 13.01 12.00
CA TRP A 86 6.60 12.19 12.01
C TRP A 86 6.72 11.06 13.01
N ARG A 87 5.59 10.69 13.59
CA ARG A 87 5.36 9.49 14.37
C ARG A 87 4.68 8.47 13.48
N ILE A 88 5.38 7.39 13.15
CA ILE A 88 4.87 6.28 12.34
C ILE A 88 4.61 5.05 13.22
N PRO A 89 3.48 4.33 13.08
CA PRO A 89 3.22 3.12 13.84
C PRO A 89 4.29 2.04 13.60
N PHE A 90 4.80 1.44 14.68
CA PHE A 90 5.72 0.32 14.58
C PHE A 90 4.94 -0.96 14.21
N LYS A 91 5.17 -1.45 13.00
CA LYS A 91 4.54 -2.66 12.43
C LYS A 91 5.59 -3.74 12.15
N PRO A 92 5.90 -4.64 13.11
CA PRO A 92 6.89 -5.71 12.95
C PRO A 92 6.74 -6.54 11.67
N GLU A 93 5.50 -6.82 11.29
CA GLU A 93 5.13 -7.66 10.16
C GLU A 93 5.61 -7.10 8.82
N THR A 94 5.57 -5.78 8.62
CA THR A 94 6.02 -5.12 7.39
C THR A 94 7.53 -4.94 7.33
N LEU A 95 8.19 -4.93 8.49
CA LEU A 95 9.63 -4.69 8.62
C LEU A 95 10.46 -5.99 8.54
N LYS A 96 9.81 -7.15 8.54
CA LYS A 96 10.49 -8.44 8.66
C LYS A 96 11.42 -8.72 7.48
N GLY A 97 12.71 -8.87 7.78
CA GLY A 97 13.73 -9.22 6.80
C GLY A 97 14.38 -8.03 6.11
N ALA A 98 13.82 -6.83 6.26
CA ALA A 98 14.43 -5.59 5.81
C ALA A 98 15.73 -5.29 6.58
N LYS A 99 16.53 -4.38 6.02
CA LYS A 99 17.73 -3.84 6.66
C LYS A 99 17.44 -2.38 7.00
N ALA A 100 17.68 -1.99 8.24
CA ALA A 100 17.57 -0.58 8.63
C ALA A 100 18.59 0.22 7.81
N ILE A 101 18.13 1.19 7.01
CA ILE A 101 19.02 2.04 6.22
C ILE A 101 19.62 3.12 7.12
N THR A 102 18.76 3.74 7.92
CA THR A 102 19.07 4.71 8.96
C THR A 102 18.84 4.10 10.34
N GLU A 103 19.18 4.86 11.39
CA GLU A 103 18.85 4.48 12.75
C GLU A 103 17.33 4.58 12.97
N MET A 104 16.75 3.58 13.62
CA MET A 104 15.35 3.60 14.03
C MET A 104 15.28 4.15 15.46
N VAL A 105 14.49 5.20 15.64
CA VAL A 105 14.34 5.90 16.92
C VAL A 105 12.92 5.69 17.43
N ASP A 106 12.78 5.35 18.71
CA ASP A 106 11.48 5.27 19.38
C ASP A 106 10.87 6.69 19.48
N ALA A 107 9.65 6.86 18.97
CA ALA A 107 8.97 8.15 19.00
C ALA A 107 8.55 8.57 20.42
N ASP A 108 8.42 7.65 21.38
CA ASP A 108 8.02 7.96 22.76
C ASP A 108 9.22 8.35 23.63
N THR A 109 10.38 7.72 23.43
CA THR A 109 11.56 7.92 24.29
C THR A 109 12.68 8.73 23.64
N GLY A 110 12.71 8.81 22.30
CA GLY A 110 13.82 9.40 21.55
C GLY A 110 15.08 8.52 21.52
N GLU A 111 15.03 7.30 22.05
CA GLU A 111 16.16 6.38 22.06
C GLU A 111 16.31 5.65 20.72
N VAL A 112 17.55 5.44 20.30
CA VAL A 112 17.86 4.57 19.15
C VAL A 112 17.56 3.11 19.53
N VAL A 113 16.56 2.52 18.88
CA VAL A 113 16.14 1.13 19.11
C VAL A 113 16.78 0.14 18.14
N VAL A 114 17.18 0.62 16.95
CA VAL A 114 17.94 -0.17 15.96
C VAL A 114 18.97 0.73 15.28
N GLU A 115 20.23 0.34 15.33
CA GLU A 115 21.31 1.02 14.60
C GLU A 115 21.20 0.79 13.08
N ALA A 116 21.68 1.77 12.31
CA ALA A 116 21.78 1.67 10.86
C ALA A 116 22.54 0.41 10.43
N GLY A 117 22.06 -0.22 9.36
CA GLY A 117 22.62 -1.41 8.76
C GLY A 117 22.24 -2.74 9.43
N LYS A 118 21.54 -2.74 10.57
CA LYS A 118 21.08 -3.98 11.21
C LYS A 118 19.93 -4.61 10.43
N LYS A 119 19.95 -5.95 10.34
CA LYS A 119 18.85 -6.73 9.75
C LYS A 119 17.72 -6.87 10.76
N LEU A 120 16.51 -6.57 10.32
CA LEU A 120 15.28 -6.67 11.11
C LEU A 120 14.81 -8.12 11.17
N THR A 121 15.46 -8.89 12.03
CA THR A 121 15.11 -10.30 12.24
C THR A 121 13.81 -10.42 13.05
N PRO A 122 13.03 -11.52 12.89
CA PRO A 122 11.83 -11.75 13.69
C PRO A 122 12.08 -11.70 15.20
N ARG A 123 13.27 -12.16 15.64
CA ARG A 123 13.67 -12.12 17.05
C ARG A 123 13.85 -10.68 17.55
N LEU A 124 14.55 -9.85 16.78
CA LEU A 124 14.77 -8.43 17.13
C LEU A 124 13.44 -7.69 17.19
N LEU A 125 12.61 -7.82 16.16
CA LEU A 125 11.31 -7.14 16.09
C LEU A 125 10.40 -7.53 17.25
N ARG A 126 10.37 -8.82 17.61
CA ARG A 126 9.64 -9.30 18.80
C ARG A 126 10.19 -8.69 20.09
N GLN A 127 11.51 -8.61 20.26
CA GLN A 127 12.11 -7.97 21.44
C GLN A 127 11.74 -6.49 21.55
N LEU A 128 11.65 -5.77 20.42
CA LEU A 128 11.20 -4.38 20.41
C LEU A 128 9.73 -4.27 20.83
N SER A 129 8.85 -5.13 20.31
CA SER A 129 7.45 -5.21 20.74
C SER A 129 7.31 -5.54 22.22
N ASP A 130 8.08 -6.53 22.72
CA ASP A 130 8.05 -6.94 24.13
C ASP A 130 8.54 -5.83 25.07
N LYS A 131 9.43 -4.94 24.59
CA LYS A 131 9.87 -3.72 25.28
C LYS A 131 8.86 -2.56 25.20
N GLY A 132 7.77 -2.73 24.46
CA GLY A 132 6.69 -1.76 24.36
C GLY A 132 6.86 -0.71 23.27
N LEU A 133 7.76 -0.90 22.29
CA LEU A 133 7.88 0.01 21.15
C LEU A 133 6.57 0.05 20.37
N LYS A 134 5.98 1.25 20.22
CA LYS A 134 4.70 1.46 19.52
C LYS A 134 4.82 2.28 18.25
N ALA A 135 5.79 3.17 18.19
CA ALA A 135 5.96 4.07 17.06
C ALA A 135 7.44 4.44 16.89
N LEU A 136 7.79 4.77 15.65
CA LEU A 136 9.10 5.23 15.27
C LEU A 136 9.03 6.70 14.88
N LYS A 137 10.13 7.41 15.10
CA LYS A 137 10.33 8.74 14.55
C LYS A 137 10.80 8.63 13.10
N ALA A 138 10.24 9.48 12.25
CA ALA A 138 10.55 9.59 10.83
C ALA A 138 10.77 11.06 10.46
N ALA A 139 11.63 11.31 9.48
CA ALA A 139 11.75 12.60 8.80
C ALA A 139 10.79 12.64 7.59
N ASP A 140 10.66 13.82 6.98
CA ASP A 140 9.84 13.99 5.78
C ASP A 140 10.31 13.06 4.63
N ASP A 141 11.62 12.92 4.45
CA ASP A 141 12.21 12.05 3.42
C ASP A 141 11.88 10.56 3.60
N ASP A 142 11.62 10.12 4.84
CA ASP A 142 11.23 8.72 5.12
C ASP A 142 9.80 8.41 4.65
N LEU A 143 8.99 9.44 4.39
CA LEU A 143 7.62 9.29 3.90
C LEU A 143 7.56 9.19 2.37
N TYR A 144 8.59 9.61 1.64
CA TYR A 144 8.54 9.65 0.18
C TYR A 144 8.41 8.27 -0.45
N GLY A 145 7.55 8.17 -1.46
CA GLY A 145 7.21 6.92 -2.14
C GLY A 145 6.13 6.10 -1.45
N ASN A 146 5.65 6.52 -0.27
CA ASN A 146 4.42 5.99 0.30
C ASN A 146 3.20 6.63 -0.38
N TYR A 147 2.01 6.09 -0.14
CA TYR A 147 0.79 6.53 -0.82
C TYR A 147 -0.30 6.87 0.20
N LEU A 148 -1.06 7.92 -0.06
CA LEU A 148 -2.21 8.31 0.76
C LEU A 148 -3.30 7.25 0.69
N ALA A 149 -3.87 6.91 1.85
CA ALA A 149 -4.94 5.92 1.96
C ALA A 149 -6.34 6.54 1.96
N GLY A 150 -6.45 7.86 1.88
CA GLY A 150 -7.70 8.60 1.88
C GLY A 150 -7.46 10.03 1.39
N ASP A 151 -8.54 10.72 1.05
CA ASP A 151 -8.45 12.07 0.51
C ASP A 151 -7.99 13.09 1.56
N ILE A 152 -7.23 14.09 1.11
CA ILE A 152 -6.85 15.25 1.92
C ILE A 152 -7.84 16.38 1.60
N VAL A 153 -8.88 16.49 2.42
CA VAL A 153 -10.04 17.36 2.16
C VAL A 153 -10.19 18.44 3.21
N ASN A 154 -10.45 19.67 2.77
CA ASN A 154 -10.99 20.70 3.64
C ASN A 154 -12.50 20.51 3.78
N TYR A 155 -12.93 19.87 4.87
CA TYR A 155 -14.36 19.62 5.12
C TYR A 155 -15.22 20.88 5.29
N SER A 156 -14.62 22.04 5.53
CA SER A 156 -15.36 23.31 5.61
C SER A 156 -15.70 23.89 4.24
N THR A 157 -14.82 23.68 3.24
CA THR A 157 -14.99 24.23 1.88
C THR A 157 -15.39 23.17 0.85
N GLY A 158 -15.17 21.89 1.15
CA GLY A 158 -15.30 20.78 0.21
C GLY A 158 -14.16 20.68 -0.80
N GLU A 159 -13.09 21.48 -0.63
CA GLU A 159 -11.92 21.43 -1.51
C GLU A 159 -11.10 20.18 -1.22
N ILE A 160 -10.80 19.41 -2.27
CA ILE A 160 -9.93 18.24 -2.24
C ILE A 160 -8.54 18.71 -2.65
N TYR A 161 -7.56 18.60 -1.76
CA TYR A 161 -6.18 18.96 -2.03
C TYR A 161 -5.40 17.84 -2.69
N LEU A 162 -5.63 16.59 -2.27
CA LEU A 162 -5.02 15.37 -2.77
C LEU A 162 -6.04 14.23 -2.69
N GLU A 163 -5.95 13.28 -3.63
CA GLU A 163 -6.84 12.12 -3.70
C GLU A 163 -6.20 10.88 -3.04
N ALA A 164 -7.02 9.94 -2.58
CA ALA A 164 -6.57 8.63 -2.14
C ALA A 164 -5.79 7.93 -3.26
N GLY A 165 -4.62 7.39 -2.93
CA GLY A 165 -3.70 6.78 -3.88
C GLY A 165 -2.66 7.73 -4.47
N ASP A 166 -2.71 9.03 -4.18
CA ASP A 166 -1.62 9.95 -4.52
C ASP A 166 -0.33 9.55 -3.77
N GLU A 167 0.80 9.58 -4.48
CA GLU A 167 2.13 9.35 -3.93
C GLU A 167 2.55 10.53 -3.06
N ILE A 168 3.14 10.23 -1.90
CA ILE A 168 3.76 11.21 -1.02
C ILE A 168 5.16 11.50 -1.59
N ASP A 169 5.36 12.73 -2.01
CA ASP A 169 6.60 13.31 -2.52
C ASP A 169 6.80 14.72 -1.93
N GLU A 170 7.89 15.40 -2.27
CA GLU A 170 8.19 16.75 -1.75
C GLU A 170 7.04 17.74 -2.00
N LYS A 171 6.36 17.63 -3.16
CA LYS A 171 5.30 18.56 -3.56
C LYS A 171 4.01 18.30 -2.79
N THR A 172 3.55 17.06 -2.78
CA THR A 172 2.31 16.63 -2.12
C THR A 172 2.43 16.78 -0.61
N LEU A 173 3.58 16.43 -0.02
CA LEU A 173 3.84 16.68 1.40
C LEU A 173 3.83 18.19 1.70
N GLY A 174 4.39 19.01 0.82
CA GLY A 174 4.29 20.47 0.92
C GLY A 174 2.84 20.98 0.95
N VAL A 175 1.96 20.40 0.14
CA VAL A 175 0.51 20.72 0.13
C VAL A 175 -0.15 20.30 1.44
N ILE A 176 0.14 19.09 1.95
CA ILE A 176 -0.38 18.58 3.23
C ILE A 176 -0.01 19.54 4.37
N LEU A 177 1.28 19.89 4.48
CA LEU A 177 1.79 20.74 5.55
C LEU A 177 1.28 22.19 5.45
N ALA A 178 1.23 22.76 4.25
CA ALA A 178 0.74 24.13 4.03
C ALA A 178 -0.73 24.31 4.43
N ASN A 179 -1.52 23.23 4.41
CA ASN A 179 -2.92 23.23 4.80
C ASN A 179 -3.16 22.72 6.23
N GLY A 180 -2.10 22.47 7.02
CA GLY A 180 -2.20 22.15 8.44
C GLY A 180 -2.69 20.73 8.74
N PHE A 181 -2.48 19.78 7.83
CA PHE A 181 -2.80 18.38 8.08
C PHE A 181 -1.66 17.72 8.88
N ASP A 182 -1.90 17.55 10.18
CA ASP A 182 -0.96 16.90 11.10
C ASP A 182 -1.16 15.37 11.21
N GLU A 183 -2.21 14.83 10.59
CA GLU A 183 -2.47 13.39 10.56
C GLU A 183 -2.80 12.97 9.14
N ILE A 184 -2.06 12.00 8.60
CA ILE A 184 -2.27 11.48 7.25
C ILE A 184 -2.43 9.96 7.27
N PRO A 185 -3.47 9.41 6.62
CA PRO A 185 -3.63 7.99 6.47
C PRO A 185 -2.74 7.51 5.31
N VAL A 186 -1.90 6.50 5.56
CA VAL A 186 -0.91 5.98 4.61
C VAL A 186 -1.14 4.50 4.35
N LEU A 187 -1.09 4.09 3.08
CA LEU A 187 -1.26 2.70 2.67
C LEU A 187 -0.09 1.83 3.17
N GLY A 188 -0.41 0.63 3.64
CA GLY A 188 0.56 -0.36 4.12
C GLY A 188 1.19 -1.15 2.97
N ILE A 189 1.89 -0.45 2.08
CA ILE A 189 2.64 -1.01 0.95
C ILE A 189 4.10 -1.22 1.39
N ASP A 190 4.66 -2.40 1.14
CA ASP A 190 6.04 -2.74 1.51
C ASP A 190 6.95 -3.00 0.30
N HIS A 191 6.39 -2.91 -0.92
CA HIS A 191 7.04 -3.17 -2.22
C HIS A 191 7.71 -4.54 -2.35
N ILE A 192 7.44 -5.46 -1.42
CA ILE A 192 8.02 -6.81 -1.38
C ILE A 192 6.91 -7.85 -1.46
N ASN A 193 5.93 -7.76 -0.55
CA ASN A 193 4.78 -8.65 -0.44
C ASN A 193 3.48 -7.94 -0.83
N VAL A 194 3.39 -6.64 -0.55
CA VAL A 194 2.26 -5.77 -0.86
C VAL A 194 2.79 -4.64 -1.73
N GLY A 195 2.31 -4.61 -2.98
CA GLY A 195 2.75 -3.69 -4.02
C GLY A 195 1.76 -2.58 -4.32
#